data_AF-A0A932E7T7-F1
#
_entry.id   AF-A0A932E7T7-F1
#
_cell.length_a   1.000
_cell.length_b   1.000
_cell.length_c   1.000
_cell.angle_alpha   90.00
_cell.angle_beta   90.00
_cell.angle_gamma   90.00
#
_symmetry.space_group_name_H-M   'P 1'
#
loop_
_entity.id
_entity.type
_entity.pdbx_description
1 polymer ?
#
loop_
_entity_poly.entity_id
_entity_poly.type
_entity_poly.pdbx_seq_one_letter_code
_entity_poly.pdbx_strand_id
1 'polypeptide(L)'
;MKSPRLLGIALVFSLVVPATALFATCGGGGGGGAGGAASFGGARERAVETYRVPWTIFNRAAPLPGLPGAGLIMLWFPTSNDAIAGSPMLTSRALTQAAARGVADLVVPPDDAAAREKFQVPAAAEAALLIEPDGREVSRVLPNAKGRFEVGAVDKLVETELKAREKNLKTLLDAADKKLRAGDKTAQTDFEAVWAQRVMFPSLGKRAAKALQKLGLKVSWQALEPLGRDELADPPLAKNAEVERVLRAGLAAELAARYDEAGRLYERAAALDPSDATALRFLGEFYRHQTGEWNKAGKVFRQILAQPADPLARAVALHGLGKMTIHAGRFKEGLRLFEESLAAFPLPITYRNLAVYWFSEKQEEKAAGFMRQALALVPDDAYNQVFAAVYLAAAGKTQEALAIAQRNEHLMEASYNLAAIWAQAGDRAKAMEYLRRHFYTYERFEAVRAMEMKEAREDWMFASLHRSREFDELTKGAKNAWMIGLEWCDPTQLKPVDGPPGPRSMQ
;
A
#
# COMPACT_ATOMS: atom_id res chain seq x y z
N MET A 1 -20.24 -76.16 35.46
CA MET A 1 -21.69 -75.98 35.19
C MET A 1 -21.93 -74.59 34.63
N LYS A 2 -22.49 -74.54 33.41
CA LYS A 2 -23.22 -73.45 32.70
C LYS A 2 -22.68 -72.01 32.66
N SER A 3 -22.43 -71.56 31.43
CA SER A 3 -22.41 -70.17 30.92
C SER A 3 -23.77 -69.45 31.14
N PRO A 4 -23.94 -68.10 31.00
CA PRO A 4 -23.64 -67.38 29.75
C PRO A 4 -23.12 -65.92 29.86
N ARG A 5 -22.71 -65.43 28.69
CA ARG A 5 -22.29 -64.08 28.30
C ARG A 5 -23.39 -63.04 28.56
N LEU A 6 -23.00 -61.80 28.87
CA LEU A 6 -23.76 -60.60 28.51
C LEU A 6 -22.81 -59.44 28.20
N LEU A 7 -23.05 -58.91 27.01
CA LEU A 7 -22.33 -57.87 26.29
C LEU A 7 -22.75 -56.51 26.86
N GLY A 8 -21.83 -55.79 27.51
CA GLY A 8 -22.06 -54.42 27.96
C GLY A 8 -21.41 -53.43 27.00
N ILE A 9 -22.17 -52.94 26.02
CA ILE A 9 -21.76 -51.83 25.15
C ILE A 9 -21.79 -50.55 25.99
N ALA A 10 -20.63 -50.01 26.35
CA ALA A 10 -20.51 -48.66 26.89
C ALA A 10 -20.67 -47.65 25.75
N LEU A 11 -21.91 -47.19 25.54
CA LEU A 11 -22.21 -46.06 24.67
C LEU A 11 -21.85 -44.77 25.42
N VAL A 12 -20.60 -44.32 25.26
CA VAL A 12 -20.23 -42.95 25.65
C VAL A 12 -20.84 -42.02 24.61
N PHE A 13 -21.93 -41.36 24.97
CA PHE A 13 -22.43 -40.18 24.26
C PHE A 13 -21.39 -39.08 24.39
N SER A 14 -20.40 -39.06 23.51
CA SER A 14 -19.67 -37.84 23.20
C SER A 14 -20.66 -36.91 22.51
N LEU A 15 -21.25 -36.01 23.30
CA LEU A 15 -21.86 -34.78 22.80
C LEU A 15 -20.78 -34.01 22.04
N VAL A 16 -20.60 -34.36 20.76
CA VAL A 16 -20.01 -33.46 19.78
C VAL A 16 -21.04 -32.35 19.60
N VAL A 17 -20.99 -31.36 20.48
CA VAL A 17 -21.48 -30.04 20.13
C VAL A 17 -20.55 -29.63 18.98
N PRO A 18 -21.03 -29.49 17.73
CA PRO A 18 -20.21 -28.84 16.74
C PRO A 18 -19.93 -27.45 17.31
N ALA A 19 -18.67 -27.20 17.66
CA ALA A 19 -18.21 -25.85 17.85
C ALA A 19 -18.50 -25.16 16.51
N THR A 20 -19.64 -24.48 16.43
CA THR A 20 -19.94 -23.57 15.35
C THR A 20 -18.75 -22.63 15.35
N ALA A 21 -17.91 -22.74 14.30
CA ALA A 21 -16.90 -21.75 14.05
C ALA A 21 -17.62 -20.41 14.14
N LEU A 22 -17.29 -19.63 15.17
CA LEU A 22 -17.68 -18.23 15.22
C LEU A 22 -17.14 -17.67 13.91
N PHE A 23 -18.03 -17.36 12.98
CA PHE A 23 -17.65 -16.65 11.77
C PHE A 23 -16.87 -15.44 12.24
N ALA A 24 -15.59 -15.37 11.87
CA ALA A 24 -14.79 -14.19 12.16
C ALA A 24 -15.45 -13.01 11.43
N THR A 25 -16.16 -12.17 12.18
CA THR A 25 -16.71 -10.92 11.69
C THR A 25 -15.58 -9.91 11.68
N CYS A 26 -14.67 -10.14 10.72
CA CYS A 26 -13.53 -9.29 10.38
C CYS A 26 -13.78 -8.62 9.02
N GLY A 27 -14.99 -8.11 8.80
CA GLY A 27 -15.14 -6.81 8.15
C GLY A 27 -15.55 -5.89 9.30
N GLY A 28 -14.85 -4.80 9.52
CA GLY A 28 -15.20 -3.49 8.98
C GLY A 28 -15.43 -2.53 10.15
N GLY A 29 -14.41 -2.44 11.01
CA GLY A 29 -14.16 -1.20 11.73
C GLY A 29 -13.48 -0.25 10.74
N GLY A 30 -14.26 0.64 10.14
CA GLY A 30 -13.80 1.84 9.44
C GLY A 30 -12.45 1.68 8.76
N GLY A 31 -12.42 1.10 7.57
CA GLY A 31 -11.23 1.12 6.73
C GLY A 31 -11.01 2.48 6.06
N GLY A 32 -11.39 3.58 6.72
CA GLY A 32 -11.27 4.96 6.26
C GLY A 32 -9.82 5.45 6.26
N GLY A 33 -8.94 4.73 5.57
CA GLY A 33 -7.72 5.34 5.06
C GLY A 33 -8.09 6.08 3.79
N ALA A 34 -7.71 7.34 3.67
CA ALA A 34 -7.80 8.07 2.42
C ALA A 34 -7.04 7.27 1.34
N GLY A 35 -7.81 6.67 0.45
CA GLY A 35 -7.34 5.78 -0.58
C GLY A 35 -6.67 6.56 -1.70
N GLY A 36 -5.42 6.94 -1.52
CA GLY A 36 -4.61 7.59 -2.55
C GLY A 36 -3.64 8.59 -1.95
N ALA A 37 -4.14 9.46 -1.07
CA ALA A 37 -3.32 10.26 -0.17
C ALA A 37 -3.14 9.50 1.12
N ALA A 38 -1.93 8.99 1.32
CA ALA A 38 -1.33 8.91 2.64
C ALA A 38 -2.11 9.63 3.78
N SER A 39 -2.79 8.88 4.67
CA SER A 39 -2.72 9.20 6.10
C SER A 39 -1.30 8.85 6.56
N PHE A 40 -0.35 9.67 6.12
CA PHE A 40 1.01 9.75 6.65
C PHE A 40 1.32 11.24 6.84
N GLY A 41 0.58 11.89 7.73
CA GLY A 41 0.82 13.29 8.04
C GLY A 41 -0.25 13.83 8.96
N GLY A 42 0.05 13.88 10.26
CA GLY A 42 -0.73 14.68 11.19
C GLY A 42 -0.80 16.14 10.73
N ALA A 43 -2.01 16.71 10.84
CA ALA A 43 -2.40 18.11 11.04
C ALA A 43 -1.42 19.27 10.73
N ARG A 44 -0.61 19.18 9.68
CA ARG A 44 0.03 20.35 9.05
C ARG A 44 -0.29 20.26 7.57
N GLU A 45 -0.79 21.38 7.04
CA GLU A 45 -1.00 21.65 5.60
C GLU A 45 0.30 21.42 4.81
N ARG A 46 0.71 20.16 4.64
CA ARG A 46 1.72 19.81 3.65
C ARG A 46 1.03 19.86 2.30
N ALA A 47 1.77 20.34 1.30
CA ALA A 47 1.31 20.37 -0.07
C ALA A 47 0.74 19.00 -0.47
N VAL A 48 -0.25 19.00 -1.35
CA VAL A 48 -0.83 17.78 -1.91
C VAL A 48 0.25 17.02 -2.69
N GLU A 49 0.84 16.00 -2.07
CA GLU A 49 1.95 15.22 -2.60
C GLU A 49 1.44 13.92 -3.24
N THR A 50 1.71 13.73 -4.53
CA THR A 50 1.24 12.56 -5.28
C THR A 50 2.29 11.45 -5.35
N TYR A 51 3.55 11.82 -5.58
CA TYR A 51 4.68 10.89 -5.63
C TYR A 51 5.39 10.82 -4.29
N ARG A 52 5.92 9.65 -3.98
CA ARG A 52 6.76 9.42 -2.81
C ARG A 52 7.90 8.51 -3.20
N VAL A 53 9.11 9.04 -3.09
CA VAL A 53 10.33 8.27 -3.31
C VAL A 53 10.53 7.34 -2.11
N PRO A 54 10.78 6.03 -2.32
CA PRO A 54 10.84 5.02 -1.26
C PRO A 54 12.19 5.05 -0.52
N TRP A 55 12.57 6.21 0.02
CA TRP A 55 13.82 6.37 0.77
C TRP A 55 13.90 5.42 1.96
N THR A 56 15.02 4.72 2.06
CA THR A 56 15.38 3.93 3.25
C THR A 56 16.61 4.52 3.92
N ILE A 57 16.69 4.41 5.25
CA ILE A 57 17.83 4.97 5.99
C ILE A 57 19.06 4.13 5.69
N PHE A 58 20.14 4.78 5.26
CA PHE A 58 21.43 4.15 5.07
C PHE A 58 21.92 3.55 6.39
N ASN A 59 22.26 2.26 6.37
CA ASN A 59 22.80 1.55 7.53
C ASN A 59 24.23 1.09 7.24
N ARG A 60 25.20 1.73 7.88
CA ARG A 60 26.63 1.41 7.73
C ARG A 60 27.02 -0.01 8.14
N ALA A 61 26.23 -0.66 9.00
CA ALA A 61 26.48 -2.03 9.46
C ALA A 61 25.89 -3.08 8.52
N ALA A 62 25.01 -2.68 7.60
CA ALA A 62 24.45 -3.54 6.59
C ALA A 62 25.28 -3.44 5.29
N PRO A 63 25.41 -4.54 4.52
CA PRO A 63 25.91 -4.42 3.16
C PRO A 63 24.98 -3.49 2.35
N LEU A 64 25.55 -2.79 1.37
CA LEU A 64 24.75 -2.09 0.38
C LEU A 64 23.75 -3.08 -0.25
N PRO A 65 22.51 -2.65 -0.57
CA PRO A 65 21.52 -3.54 -1.14
C PRO A 65 22.07 -4.31 -2.34
N GLY A 66 22.24 -5.62 -2.16
CA GLY A 66 22.50 -6.56 -3.25
C GLY A 66 21.20 -6.74 -4.02
N LEU A 67 20.91 -5.81 -4.93
CA LEU A 67 19.69 -5.88 -5.72
C LEU A 67 19.71 -7.15 -6.59
N PRO A 68 18.60 -7.89 -6.72
CA PRO A 68 18.51 -9.03 -7.63
C PRO A 68 18.67 -8.56 -9.08
N GLY A 69 19.91 -8.59 -9.56
CA GLY A 69 20.31 -7.93 -10.81
C GLY A 69 20.98 -6.59 -10.52
N ALA A 70 22.03 -6.28 -11.28
CA ALA A 70 22.92 -5.13 -11.08
C ALA A 70 22.16 -3.79 -11.10
N GLY A 71 21.61 -3.42 -9.95
CA GLY A 71 20.86 -2.19 -9.74
C GLY A 71 21.76 -1.04 -9.37
N LEU A 72 21.24 0.18 -9.53
CA LEU A 72 21.92 1.38 -9.07
C LEU A 72 21.43 1.75 -7.68
N ILE A 73 22.24 2.47 -6.92
CA ILE A 73 21.88 3.01 -5.62
C ILE A 73 22.01 4.52 -5.67
N MET A 74 20.93 5.23 -5.35
CA MET A 74 20.92 6.66 -5.12
C MET A 74 21.18 6.92 -3.63
N LEU A 75 22.33 7.52 -3.31
CA LEU A 75 22.65 8.02 -1.98
C LEU A 75 22.33 9.51 -1.91
N TRP A 76 21.47 9.92 -0.98
CA TRP A 76 21.25 11.33 -0.65
C TRP A 76 21.88 11.68 0.69
N PHE A 77 22.69 12.73 0.69
CA PHE A 77 23.39 13.29 1.86
C PHE A 77 22.75 14.63 2.24
N PRO A 78 21.66 14.64 3.02
CA PRO A 78 21.04 15.87 3.52
C PRO A 78 21.90 16.56 4.59
N THR A 79 21.76 17.87 4.73
CA THR A 79 22.49 18.66 5.74
C THR A 79 21.88 18.59 7.14
N SER A 80 20.59 18.31 7.26
CA SER A 80 19.87 18.14 8.53
C SER A 80 18.56 17.39 8.33
N ASN A 81 17.92 16.96 9.43
CA ASN A 81 16.58 16.36 9.37
C ASN A 81 15.52 17.35 8.87
N ASP A 82 15.67 18.64 9.17
CA ASP A 82 14.77 19.69 8.67
C ASP A 82 14.92 19.89 7.15
N ALA A 83 16.14 19.77 6.64
CA ALA A 83 16.40 19.80 5.20
C ALA A 83 15.71 18.64 4.47
N ILE A 84 15.57 17.48 5.14
CA ILE A 84 14.83 16.34 4.58
C ILE A 84 13.34 16.67 4.46
N ALA A 85 12.72 17.17 5.54
CA ALA A 85 11.27 17.24 5.71
C ALA A 85 10.51 18.06 4.65
N GLY A 86 11.19 18.99 3.98
CA GLY A 86 10.62 19.81 2.90
C GLY A 86 11.27 19.62 1.53
N SER A 87 12.15 18.64 1.36
CA SER A 87 12.92 18.48 0.13
C SER A 87 12.06 17.90 -1.01
N PRO A 88 12.14 18.45 -2.24
CA PRO A 88 11.56 17.82 -3.42
C PRO A 88 12.14 16.43 -3.73
N MET A 89 13.27 16.04 -3.12
CA MET A 89 13.81 14.67 -3.18
C MET A 89 12.81 13.63 -2.65
N LEU A 90 11.91 14.00 -1.75
CA LEU A 90 10.89 13.10 -1.21
C LEU A 90 9.75 12.81 -2.21
N THR A 91 9.54 13.71 -3.17
CA THR A 91 8.34 13.72 -4.04
C THR A 91 8.67 13.75 -5.52
N SER A 92 9.93 13.48 -5.89
CA SER A 92 10.34 13.40 -7.29
C SER A 92 9.67 12.22 -7.99
N ARG A 93 8.94 12.53 -9.07
CA ARG A 93 8.42 11.52 -9.99
C ARG A 93 9.56 10.73 -10.63
N ALA A 94 10.63 11.39 -11.07
CA ALA A 94 11.73 10.74 -11.78
C ALA A 94 12.41 9.69 -10.89
N LEU A 95 12.69 10.03 -9.63
CA LEU A 95 13.23 9.08 -8.65
C LEU A 95 12.23 7.96 -8.34
N THR A 96 10.93 8.25 -8.23
CA THR A 96 9.90 7.22 -8.04
C THR A 96 9.87 6.22 -9.22
N GLN A 97 9.96 6.71 -10.46
CA GLN A 97 10.03 5.85 -11.65
C GLN A 97 11.35 5.08 -11.73
N ALA A 98 12.46 5.68 -11.31
CA ALA A 98 13.75 4.99 -11.21
C ALA A 98 13.68 3.85 -10.18
N ALA A 99 13.03 4.07 -9.03
CA ALA A 99 12.80 3.06 -8.02
C ALA A 99 11.94 1.90 -8.56
N ALA A 100 10.92 2.20 -9.36
CA ALA A 100 10.13 1.18 -10.06
C ALA A 100 10.96 0.31 -11.02
N ARG A 101 12.09 0.84 -11.51
CA ARG A 101 13.10 0.12 -12.32
C ARG A 101 14.28 -0.38 -11.46
N GLY A 102 14.09 -0.54 -10.15
CA GLY A 102 15.08 -1.16 -9.27
C GLY A 102 16.30 -0.28 -8.96
N VAL A 103 16.17 1.06 -8.99
CA VAL A 103 17.14 1.94 -8.32
C VAL A 103 16.80 1.99 -6.83
N ALA A 104 17.75 1.69 -5.96
CA ALA A 104 17.54 1.78 -4.52
C ALA A 104 17.81 3.20 -4.01
N ASP A 105 16.87 3.80 -3.29
CA ASP A 105 17.00 5.14 -2.72
C ASP A 105 17.38 5.06 -1.23
N LEU A 106 18.60 5.49 -0.89
CA LEU A 106 19.11 5.53 0.48
C LEU A 106 19.36 6.98 0.92
N VAL A 107 18.81 7.36 2.07
CA VAL A 107 19.12 8.63 2.72
C VAL A 107 20.15 8.40 3.81
N VAL A 108 21.26 9.13 3.74
CA VAL A 108 22.35 9.07 4.72
C VAL A 108 21.98 9.95 5.91
N PRO A 109 22.04 9.44 7.16
CA PRO A 109 21.83 10.28 8.34
C PRO A 109 22.76 11.50 8.32
N PRO A 110 22.26 12.73 8.59
CA PRO A 110 23.08 13.93 8.51
C PRO A 110 24.35 13.88 9.36
N ASP A 111 24.31 13.15 10.48
CA ASP A 111 25.37 12.93 11.45
C ASP A 111 26.31 11.76 11.13
N ASP A 112 26.10 11.03 10.02
CA ASP A 112 27.00 9.95 9.59
C ASP A 112 28.26 10.49 8.91
N ALA A 113 29.20 10.98 9.73
CA ALA A 113 30.50 11.49 9.27
C ALA A 113 31.33 10.44 8.52
N ALA A 114 31.21 9.16 8.89
CA ALA A 114 31.96 8.08 8.26
C ALA A 114 31.46 7.81 6.83
N ALA A 115 30.15 7.84 6.60
CA ALA A 115 29.60 7.75 5.25
C ALA A 115 30.04 8.95 4.39
N ARG A 116 29.98 10.17 4.96
CA ARG A 116 30.44 11.39 4.26
C ARG A 116 31.91 11.31 3.88
N GLU A 117 32.78 10.85 4.78
CA GLU A 117 34.20 10.63 4.50
C GLU A 117 34.40 9.57 3.40
N LYS A 118 33.78 8.40 3.56
CA LYS A 118 33.86 7.28 2.60
C LYS A 118 33.53 7.70 1.17
N PHE A 119 32.47 8.51 1.01
CA PHE A 119 31.99 8.95 -0.29
C PHE A 119 32.51 10.34 -0.69
N GLN A 120 33.43 10.91 0.08
CA GLN A 120 34.06 12.20 -0.18
C GLN A 120 33.02 13.32 -0.37
N VAL A 121 32.04 13.37 0.53
CA VAL A 121 31.00 14.40 0.60
C VAL A 121 31.38 15.41 1.69
N PRO A 122 31.52 16.71 1.37
CA PRO A 122 31.86 17.73 2.37
C PRO A 122 30.84 17.77 3.53
N ALA A 123 31.30 18.03 4.76
CA ALA A 123 30.48 17.95 5.97
C ALA A 123 29.22 18.84 5.93
N ALA A 124 29.29 20.02 5.32
CA ALA A 124 28.18 20.98 5.23
C ALA A 124 27.48 20.98 3.86
N ALA A 125 27.81 20.05 2.96
CA ALA A 125 27.21 19.98 1.63
C ALA A 125 26.03 19.01 1.62
N GLU A 126 24.95 19.44 0.97
CA GLU A 126 23.95 18.52 0.44
C GLU A 126 24.48 17.90 -0.85
N ALA A 127 24.33 16.58 -1.01
CA ALA A 127 24.80 15.87 -2.20
C ALA A 127 23.89 14.70 -2.56
N ALA A 128 23.88 14.32 -3.83
CA ALA A 128 23.30 13.06 -4.29
C ALA A 128 24.30 12.31 -5.14
N LEU A 129 24.54 11.03 -4.85
CA LEU A 129 25.46 10.17 -5.58
C LEU A 129 24.69 9.00 -6.16
N LEU A 130 24.94 8.70 -7.42
CA LEU A 130 24.52 7.46 -8.05
C LEU A 130 25.71 6.50 -8.05
N ILE A 131 25.55 5.34 -7.44
CA ILE A 131 26.60 4.35 -7.27
C ILE A 131 26.15 2.97 -7.73
N GLU A 132 27.11 2.10 -7.97
CA GLU A 132 26.90 0.67 -8.21
C GLU A 132 26.83 -0.08 -6.86
N PRO A 133 26.34 -1.33 -6.83
CA PRO A 133 26.21 -2.10 -5.60
C PRO A 133 27.54 -2.42 -4.91
N ASP A 134 28.64 -2.39 -5.65
CA ASP A 134 30.00 -2.56 -5.13
C ASP A 134 30.55 -1.27 -4.46
N GLY A 135 29.79 -0.17 -4.49
CA GLY A 135 30.16 1.12 -3.93
C GLY A 135 30.89 2.05 -4.90
N ARG A 136 31.14 1.62 -6.15
CA ARG A 136 31.77 2.47 -7.16
C ARG A 136 30.83 3.58 -7.58
N GLU A 137 31.35 4.81 -7.59
CA GLU A 137 30.59 5.95 -8.06
C GLU A 137 30.39 5.94 -9.58
N VAL A 138 29.16 6.25 -9.99
CA VAL A 138 28.77 6.48 -11.38
C VAL A 138 28.77 7.98 -11.67
N SER A 139 28.09 8.76 -10.82
CA SER A 139 28.00 10.21 -10.95
C SER A 139 27.50 10.86 -9.65
N ARG A 140 27.64 12.18 -9.53
CA ARG A 140 27.19 12.95 -8.36
C ARG A 140 26.63 14.31 -8.72
N VAL A 141 25.71 14.81 -7.88
CA VAL A 141 25.24 16.19 -7.84
C VAL A 141 25.74 16.82 -6.55
N LEU A 142 26.41 17.96 -6.69
CA LEU A 142 26.82 18.84 -5.61
C LEU A 142 26.09 20.19 -5.74
N PRO A 143 26.09 21.03 -4.70
CA PRO A 143 25.54 22.37 -4.80
C PRO A 143 26.26 23.15 -5.91
N ASN A 144 25.51 23.94 -6.67
CA ASN A 144 26.06 24.77 -7.73
C ASN A 144 26.98 25.89 -7.18
N ALA A 145 27.57 26.70 -8.05
CA ALA A 145 28.45 27.80 -7.64
C ALA A 145 27.81 28.83 -6.69
N LYS A 146 26.47 28.86 -6.58
CA LYS A 146 25.72 29.70 -5.63
C LYS A 146 25.37 28.97 -4.32
N GLY A 147 25.92 27.77 -4.11
CA GLY A 147 25.65 26.93 -2.95
C GLY A 147 24.27 26.28 -2.94
N ARG A 148 23.54 26.26 -4.08
CA ARG A 148 22.19 25.66 -4.14
C ARG A 148 22.24 24.24 -4.68
N PHE A 149 21.63 23.31 -3.95
CA PHE A 149 21.37 21.94 -4.40
C PHE A 149 20.10 21.89 -5.25
N GLU A 150 20.19 21.35 -6.47
CA GLU A 150 19.08 21.36 -7.43
C GLU A 150 18.57 19.93 -7.69
N VAL A 151 17.38 19.61 -7.18
CA VAL A 151 16.76 18.27 -7.36
C VAL A 151 16.56 17.93 -8.83
N GLY A 152 16.26 18.92 -9.68
CA GLY A 152 16.16 18.70 -11.13
C GLY A 152 17.48 18.23 -11.78
N ALA A 153 18.63 18.54 -11.19
CA ALA A 153 19.92 17.99 -11.62
C ALA A 153 20.07 16.51 -11.24
N VAL A 154 19.50 16.10 -10.10
CA VAL A 154 19.45 14.70 -9.66
C VAL A 154 18.54 13.89 -10.59
N ASP A 155 17.35 14.40 -10.89
CA ASP A 155 16.41 13.78 -11.85
C ASP A 155 17.10 13.53 -13.20
N LYS A 156 17.77 14.56 -13.73
CA LYS A 156 18.49 14.49 -15.00
C LYS A 156 19.66 13.50 -14.96
N LEU A 157 20.37 13.42 -13.85
CA LEU A 157 21.49 12.49 -13.67
C LEU A 157 21.00 11.05 -13.81
N VAL A 158 19.95 10.67 -13.06
CA VAL A 158 19.39 9.31 -13.11
C VAL A 158 18.80 9.00 -14.48
N GLU A 159 18.04 9.92 -15.07
CA GLU A 159 17.48 9.75 -16.41
C GLU A 159 18.57 9.53 -17.47
N THR A 160 19.66 10.29 -17.40
CA THR A 160 20.77 10.19 -18.36
C THR A 160 21.47 8.83 -18.25
N GLU A 161 21.75 8.40 -17.01
CA GLU A 161 22.42 7.11 -16.78
C GLU A 161 21.55 5.92 -17.22
N LEU A 162 20.26 5.93 -16.87
CA LEU A 162 19.34 4.85 -17.26
C LEU A 162 19.20 4.76 -18.78
N LYS A 163 19.10 5.90 -19.49
CA LYS A 163 19.09 5.92 -20.97
C LYS A 163 20.38 5.39 -21.58
N ALA A 164 21.54 5.74 -21.00
CA ALA A 164 22.83 5.28 -21.48
C ALA A 164 22.96 3.75 -21.31
N ARG A 165 22.60 3.22 -20.14
CA ARG A 165 22.58 1.78 -19.87
C ARG A 165 21.63 1.03 -20.81
N GLU A 166 20.40 1.51 -20.98
CA GLU A 166 19.41 0.89 -21.87
C GLU A 166 19.94 0.78 -23.31
N LYS A 167 20.55 1.85 -23.82
CA LYS A 167 21.16 1.88 -25.17
C LYS A 167 22.31 0.87 -25.29
N ASN A 168 23.18 0.81 -24.29
CA ASN A 168 24.32 -0.11 -24.28
C ASN A 168 23.85 -1.57 -24.24
N LEU A 169 22.88 -1.88 -23.38
CA LEU A 169 22.29 -3.21 -23.27
C LEU A 169 21.55 -3.64 -24.54
N LYS A 170 20.83 -2.72 -25.18
CA LYS A 170 20.18 -2.99 -26.48
C LYS A 170 21.23 -3.36 -27.53
N THR A 171 22.33 -2.62 -27.58
CA THR A 171 23.44 -2.89 -28.52
C THR A 171 24.08 -4.24 -28.24
N LEU A 172 24.32 -4.56 -26.95
CA LEU A 172 24.86 -5.85 -26.52
C LEU A 172 23.92 -7.00 -26.88
N LEU A 173 22.61 -6.84 -26.62
CA LEU A 173 21.60 -7.85 -26.92
C LEU A 173 21.51 -8.13 -28.43
N ASP A 174 21.53 -7.09 -29.26
CA ASP A 174 21.49 -7.24 -30.72
C ASP A 174 22.79 -7.87 -31.27
N ALA A 175 23.94 -7.65 -30.61
CA ALA A 175 25.19 -8.34 -30.92
C ALA A 175 25.15 -9.82 -30.48
N ALA A 176 24.60 -10.11 -29.30
CA ALA A 176 24.39 -11.46 -28.79
C ALA A 176 23.46 -12.27 -29.73
N ASP A 177 22.39 -11.66 -30.22
CA ASP A 177 21.48 -12.27 -31.21
C ASP A 177 22.22 -12.64 -32.51
N LYS A 178 23.17 -11.82 -32.96
CA LYS A 178 24.01 -12.14 -34.14
C LYS A 178 24.97 -13.29 -33.85
N LYS A 179 25.65 -13.28 -32.70
CA LYS A 179 26.54 -14.36 -32.26
C LYS A 179 25.80 -15.69 -32.16
N LEU A 180 24.61 -15.69 -31.57
CA LEU A 180 23.76 -16.87 -31.45
C LEU A 180 23.43 -17.48 -32.82
N ARG A 181 23.06 -16.64 -33.81
CA ARG A 181 22.78 -17.10 -35.19
C ARG A 181 24.02 -17.66 -35.89
N ALA A 182 25.20 -17.16 -35.54
CA ALA A 182 26.48 -17.66 -36.05
C ALA A 182 26.99 -18.91 -35.31
N GLY A 183 26.28 -19.40 -34.29
CA GLY A 183 26.72 -20.55 -33.48
C GLY A 183 27.85 -20.22 -32.50
N ASP A 184 28.11 -18.94 -32.24
CA ASP A 184 29.12 -18.48 -31.29
C ASP A 184 28.63 -18.65 -29.84
N LYS A 185 29.35 -19.48 -29.08
CA LYS A 185 29.03 -19.80 -27.68
C LYS A 185 29.19 -18.61 -26.74
N THR A 186 29.94 -17.57 -27.12
CA THR A 186 30.07 -16.34 -26.32
C THR A 186 28.79 -15.51 -26.26
N ALA A 187 27.80 -15.80 -27.12
CA ALA A 187 26.48 -15.18 -27.06
C ALA A 187 25.81 -15.36 -25.69
N GLN A 188 26.03 -16.51 -25.03
CA GLN A 188 25.46 -16.79 -23.72
C GLN A 188 25.90 -15.76 -22.68
N THR A 189 27.19 -15.43 -22.61
CA THR A 189 27.74 -14.45 -21.67
C THR A 189 27.13 -13.06 -21.88
N ASP A 190 26.92 -12.66 -23.13
CA ASP A 190 26.27 -11.38 -23.44
C ASP A 190 24.80 -11.36 -23.00
N PHE A 191 24.06 -12.46 -23.23
CA PHE A 191 22.68 -12.57 -22.74
C PHE A 191 22.61 -12.60 -21.21
N GLU A 192 23.56 -13.26 -20.54
CA GLU A 192 23.67 -13.25 -19.07
C GLU A 192 23.92 -11.83 -18.53
N ALA A 193 24.77 -11.05 -19.20
CA ALA A 193 25.01 -9.65 -18.85
C ALA A 193 23.76 -8.77 -19.02
N VAL A 194 22.96 -8.99 -20.07
CA VAL A 194 21.66 -8.30 -20.23
C VAL A 194 20.66 -8.76 -19.18
N TRP A 195 20.59 -10.07 -18.94
CA TRP A 195 19.73 -10.68 -17.92
C TRP A 195 20.06 -10.20 -16.50
N ALA A 196 21.32 -9.88 -16.22
CA ALA A 196 21.74 -9.30 -14.96
C ALA A 196 21.11 -7.92 -14.71
N GLN A 197 20.70 -7.16 -15.74
CA GLN A 197 20.04 -5.86 -15.58
C GLN A 197 18.52 -5.89 -15.85
N ARG A 198 17.92 -7.08 -15.85
CA ARG A 198 16.52 -7.31 -16.20
C ARG A 198 15.50 -6.48 -15.41
N VAL A 199 15.73 -6.22 -14.12
CA VAL A 199 14.78 -5.45 -13.29
C VAL A 199 14.73 -3.99 -13.75
N MET A 200 15.88 -3.46 -14.16
CA MET A 200 16.00 -2.09 -14.66
C MET A 200 15.50 -1.95 -16.10
N PHE A 201 15.70 -2.98 -16.92
CA PHE A 201 15.24 -3.02 -18.32
C PHE A 201 14.41 -4.28 -18.60
N PRO A 202 13.17 -4.38 -18.08
CA PRO A 202 12.32 -5.56 -18.18
C PRO A 202 12.13 -6.08 -19.59
N SER A 203 11.91 -5.20 -20.56
CA SER A 203 11.75 -5.58 -21.97
C SER A 203 13.00 -6.26 -22.54
N LEU A 204 14.19 -5.74 -22.22
CA LEU A 204 15.47 -6.35 -22.63
C LEU A 204 15.73 -7.65 -21.86
N GLY A 205 15.41 -7.67 -20.57
CA GLY A 205 15.49 -8.86 -19.71
C GLY A 205 14.64 -10.02 -20.22
N LYS A 206 13.40 -9.77 -20.64
CA LYS A 206 12.50 -10.78 -21.25
C LYS A 206 13.10 -11.36 -22.54
N ARG A 207 13.66 -10.52 -23.42
CA ARG A 207 14.36 -10.98 -24.63
C ARG A 207 15.56 -11.85 -24.28
N ALA A 208 16.38 -11.42 -23.32
CA ALA A 208 17.54 -12.18 -22.85
C ALA A 208 17.13 -13.53 -22.24
N ALA A 209 16.08 -13.57 -21.41
CA ALA A 209 15.54 -14.83 -20.86
C ALA A 209 15.13 -15.81 -21.97
N LYS A 210 14.37 -15.35 -22.97
CA LYS A 210 13.95 -16.19 -24.10
C LYS A 210 15.16 -16.76 -24.86
N ALA A 211 16.24 -15.98 -25.01
CA ALA A 211 17.46 -16.43 -25.65
C ALA A 211 18.25 -17.44 -24.80
N LEU A 212 18.38 -17.19 -23.49
CA LEU A 212 19.03 -18.10 -22.54
C LEU A 212 18.29 -19.44 -22.44
N GLN A 213 16.95 -19.42 -22.48
CA GLN A 213 16.13 -20.64 -22.53
C GLN A 213 16.39 -21.45 -23.81
N LYS A 214 16.54 -20.79 -24.97
CA LYS A 214 16.94 -21.46 -26.24
C LYS A 214 18.33 -22.07 -26.17
N LEU A 215 19.22 -21.48 -25.38
CA LEU A 215 20.57 -21.99 -25.09
C LEU A 215 20.57 -23.11 -24.01
N GLY A 216 19.41 -23.50 -23.49
CA GLY A 216 19.26 -24.59 -22.53
C GLY A 216 19.34 -24.18 -21.06
N LEU A 217 19.42 -22.88 -20.74
CA LEU A 217 19.40 -22.41 -19.36
C LEU A 217 17.97 -22.40 -18.82
N LYS A 218 17.81 -22.88 -17.58
CA LYS A 218 16.54 -22.83 -16.86
C LYS A 218 16.38 -21.46 -16.19
N VAL A 219 15.49 -20.63 -16.74
CA VAL A 219 15.04 -19.39 -16.11
C VAL A 219 13.78 -19.67 -15.29
N SER A 220 13.79 -19.40 -13.98
CA SER A 220 12.63 -19.65 -13.11
C SER A 220 11.53 -18.61 -13.32
N TRP A 221 10.27 -19.02 -13.09
CA TRP A 221 9.12 -18.10 -13.10
C TRP A 221 9.26 -16.96 -12.08
N GLN A 222 9.83 -17.26 -10.91
CA GLN A 222 10.12 -16.25 -9.86
C GLN A 222 11.09 -15.17 -10.35
N ALA A 223 12.04 -15.52 -11.22
CA ALA A 223 12.97 -14.55 -11.77
C ALA A 223 12.36 -13.68 -12.90
N LEU A 224 11.22 -14.10 -13.45
CA LEU A 224 10.45 -13.39 -14.47
C LEU A 224 9.35 -12.52 -13.88
N GLU A 225 8.84 -12.85 -12.69
CA GLU A 225 7.75 -12.11 -12.02
C GLU A 225 8.00 -10.60 -11.92
N PRO A 226 9.20 -10.12 -11.52
CA PRO A 226 9.46 -8.67 -11.41
C PRO A 226 9.46 -7.94 -12.77
N LEU A 227 9.51 -8.67 -13.90
CA LEU A 227 9.57 -8.08 -15.23
C LEU A 227 8.19 -7.70 -15.78
N GLY A 228 7.12 -8.15 -15.12
CA GLY A 228 5.76 -7.91 -15.59
C GLY A 228 5.39 -8.65 -16.88
N ARG A 229 4.21 -8.36 -17.43
CA ARG A 229 3.67 -9.03 -18.64
C ARG A 229 4.35 -8.57 -19.93
N ASP A 230 4.36 -9.42 -20.95
CA ASP A 230 5.05 -9.18 -22.23
C ASP A 230 4.51 -7.95 -23.00
N GLU A 231 3.24 -7.58 -22.78
CA GLU A 231 2.58 -6.47 -23.49
C GLU A 231 2.87 -5.08 -22.89
N LEU A 232 3.52 -5.03 -21.72
CA LEU A 232 3.79 -3.78 -21.03
C LEU A 232 5.13 -3.20 -21.47
N ALA A 233 5.07 -1.96 -21.98
CA ALA A 233 6.27 -1.17 -22.24
C ALA A 233 6.97 -0.83 -20.91
N ASP A 234 8.29 -0.74 -20.96
CA ASP A 234 9.06 -0.24 -19.84
C ASP A 234 8.65 1.21 -19.52
N PRO A 235 8.59 1.61 -18.23
CA PRO A 235 8.17 2.96 -17.89
C PRO A 235 9.05 4.03 -18.54
N PRO A 236 8.45 5.08 -19.14
CA PRO A 236 9.22 6.11 -19.79
C PRO A 236 10.06 6.85 -18.75
N LEU A 237 11.37 6.93 -19.02
CA LEU A 237 12.33 7.62 -18.16
C LEU A 237 12.13 9.15 -18.15
N ALA A 238 11.36 9.67 -19.11
CA ALA A 238 11.16 11.10 -19.29
C ALA A 238 10.17 11.68 -18.28
N LYS A 239 10.45 12.90 -17.84
CA LYS A 239 9.52 13.70 -17.04
C LYS A 239 8.20 13.91 -17.80
N ASN A 240 7.09 13.57 -17.17
CA ASN A 240 5.75 13.87 -17.66
C ASN A 240 5.05 14.84 -16.69
N ALA A 241 5.31 16.13 -16.88
CA ALA A 241 4.73 17.18 -16.04
C ALA A 241 3.19 17.23 -16.13
N GLU A 242 2.60 16.73 -17.22
CA GLU A 242 1.16 16.66 -17.35
C GLU A 242 0.56 15.61 -16.42
N VAL A 243 1.16 14.41 -16.33
CA VAL A 243 0.73 13.36 -15.39
C VAL A 243 0.77 13.88 -13.96
N GLU A 244 1.88 14.51 -13.54
CA GLU A 244 2.00 15.10 -12.20
C GLU A 244 0.89 16.12 -11.92
N ARG A 245 0.64 17.03 -12.87
CA ARG A 245 -0.38 18.08 -12.74
C ARG A 245 -1.78 17.48 -12.65
N VAL A 246 -2.10 16.50 -13.49
CA VAL A 246 -3.41 15.84 -13.51
C VAL A 246 -3.63 15.03 -12.24
N LEU A 247 -2.62 14.30 -11.75
CA LEU A 247 -2.70 13.58 -10.47
C LEU A 247 -2.92 14.52 -9.29
N ARG A 248 -2.19 15.64 -9.22
CA ARG A 248 -2.36 16.63 -8.15
C ARG A 248 -3.76 17.24 -8.18
N ALA A 249 -4.29 17.52 -9.37
CA ALA A 249 -5.67 17.98 -9.53
C ALA A 249 -6.68 16.92 -9.09
N GLY A 250 -6.46 15.64 -9.45
CA GLY A 250 -7.30 14.53 -9.02
C GLY A 250 -7.36 14.39 -7.51
N LEU A 251 -6.19 14.47 -6.85
CA LEU A 251 -6.12 14.41 -5.39
C LEU A 251 -6.74 15.64 -4.72
N ALA A 252 -6.55 16.84 -5.27
CA ALA A 252 -7.24 18.03 -4.76
C ALA A 252 -8.76 17.92 -4.91
N ALA A 253 -9.27 17.33 -5.99
CA ALA A 253 -10.68 17.06 -6.18
C ALA A 253 -11.21 16.01 -5.19
N GLU A 254 -10.46 14.93 -4.93
CA GLU A 254 -10.81 13.90 -3.95
C GLU A 254 -10.90 14.49 -2.53
N LEU A 255 -9.89 15.27 -2.12
CA LEU A 255 -9.86 15.93 -0.80
C LEU A 255 -11.00 16.94 -0.64
N ALA A 256 -11.44 17.56 -1.75
CA ALA A 256 -12.61 18.44 -1.78
C ALA A 256 -13.94 17.68 -1.96
N ALA A 257 -13.93 16.35 -1.83
CA ALA A 257 -15.09 15.47 -2.00
C ALA A 257 -15.79 15.57 -3.37
N ARG A 258 -15.09 16.04 -4.41
CA ARG A 258 -15.56 16.08 -5.81
C ARG A 258 -15.18 14.79 -6.53
N TYR A 259 -15.78 13.67 -6.13
CA TYR A 259 -15.36 12.33 -6.57
C TYR A 259 -15.50 12.09 -8.08
N ASP A 260 -16.57 12.58 -8.71
CA ASP A 260 -16.73 12.43 -10.17
C ASP A 260 -15.58 13.10 -10.95
N GLU A 261 -15.12 14.26 -10.46
CA GLU A 261 -13.97 14.95 -11.04
C GLU A 261 -12.67 14.19 -10.75
N ALA A 262 -12.47 13.75 -9.50
CA ALA A 262 -11.29 12.98 -9.09
C ALA A 262 -11.12 11.70 -9.92
N GLY A 263 -12.20 10.92 -10.10
CA GLY A 263 -12.20 9.71 -10.92
C GLY A 263 -11.75 9.96 -12.36
N ARG A 264 -12.34 10.96 -13.03
CA ARG A 264 -11.94 11.34 -14.40
C ARG A 264 -10.49 11.78 -14.49
N LEU A 265 -9.99 12.51 -13.49
CA LEU A 265 -8.59 12.95 -13.45
C LEU A 265 -7.63 11.78 -13.23
N TYR A 266 -7.96 10.82 -12.36
CA TYR A 266 -7.16 9.62 -12.16
C TYR A 266 -7.17 8.69 -13.37
N GLU A 267 -8.31 8.50 -14.03
CA GLU A 267 -8.39 7.78 -15.30
C GLU A 267 -7.52 8.45 -16.38
N ARG A 268 -7.57 9.78 -16.48
CA ARG A 268 -6.73 10.54 -17.41
C ARG A 268 -5.23 10.38 -17.09
N ALA A 269 -4.84 10.47 -15.81
CA ALA A 269 -3.45 10.30 -15.41
C ALA A 269 -2.92 8.90 -15.78
N ALA A 270 -3.71 7.86 -15.52
CA ALA A 270 -3.38 6.49 -15.90
C ALA A 270 -3.34 6.28 -17.43
N ALA A 271 -4.15 7.02 -18.20
CA ALA A 271 -4.11 6.96 -19.66
C ALA A 271 -2.90 7.72 -20.26
N LEU A 272 -2.47 8.82 -19.64
CA LEU A 272 -1.31 9.60 -20.08
C LEU A 272 0.01 8.83 -19.89
N ASP A 273 0.09 8.01 -18.85
CA ASP A 273 1.20 7.08 -18.64
C ASP A 273 0.70 5.76 -18.02
N PRO A 274 0.38 4.75 -18.84
CA PRO A 274 -0.13 3.46 -18.37
C PRO A 274 0.86 2.66 -17.52
N SER A 275 2.14 3.03 -17.55
CA SER A 275 3.22 2.38 -16.80
C SER A 275 3.51 3.06 -15.46
N ASP A 276 2.91 4.23 -15.20
CA ASP A 276 3.08 4.95 -13.96
C ASP A 276 2.26 4.30 -12.84
N ALA A 277 2.93 3.45 -12.05
CA ALA A 277 2.31 2.74 -10.95
C ALA A 277 1.72 3.68 -9.87
N THR A 278 2.21 4.91 -9.74
CA THR A 278 1.63 5.90 -8.83
C THR A 278 0.25 6.35 -9.33
N ALA A 279 0.08 6.61 -10.62
CA ALA A 279 -1.23 6.97 -11.17
C ALA A 279 -2.25 5.84 -11.00
N LEU A 280 -1.84 4.60 -11.30
CA LEU A 280 -2.66 3.42 -11.09
C LEU A 280 -2.98 3.21 -9.60
N ARG A 281 -2.05 3.49 -8.68
CA ARG A 281 -2.30 3.39 -7.23
C ARG A 281 -3.44 4.31 -6.81
N PHE A 282 -3.42 5.59 -7.22
CA PHE A 282 -4.51 6.52 -6.94
C PHE A 282 -5.83 6.03 -7.53
N LEU A 283 -5.83 5.58 -8.79
CA LEU A 283 -7.04 5.09 -9.46
C LEU A 283 -7.62 3.85 -8.76
N GLY A 284 -6.78 2.87 -8.41
CA GLY A 284 -7.20 1.63 -7.77
C GLY A 284 -7.75 1.88 -6.36
N GLU A 285 -7.09 2.74 -5.59
CA GLU A 285 -7.56 3.11 -4.26
C GLU A 285 -8.83 3.96 -4.32
N PHE A 286 -8.95 4.89 -5.27
CA PHE A 286 -10.18 5.64 -5.53
C PHE A 286 -11.35 4.70 -5.83
N TYR A 287 -11.15 3.70 -6.70
CA TYR A 287 -12.18 2.69 -6.97
C TYR A 287 -12.56 1.89 -5.71
N ARG A 288 -11.57 1.51 -4.90
CA ARG A 288 -11.81 0.69 -3.70
C ARG A 288 -12.52 1.48 -2.60
N HIS A 289 -12.16 2.75 -2.40
CA HIS A 289 -12.58 3.55 -1.26
C HIS A 289 -13.72 4.52 -1.56
N GLN A 290 -13.66 5.20 -2.71
CA GLN A 290 -14.53 6.35 -2.96
C GLN A 290 -15.75 6.01 -3.79
N THR A 291 -15.74 4.91 -4.55
CA THR A 291 -16.87 4.51 -5.41
C THR A 291 -17.40 3.11 -5.11
N GLY A 292 -16.65 2.30 -4.35
CA GLY A 292 -17.03 0.91 -4.10
C GLY A 292 -16.95 0.02 -5.35
N GLU A 293 -16.28 0.45 -6.42
CA GLU A 293 -16.08 -0.31 -7.66
C GLU A 293 -14.94 -1.34 -7.53
N TRP A 294 -15.09 -2.31 -6.65
CA TRP A 294 -14.01 -3.23 -6.24
C TRP A 294 -13.49 -4.07 -7.40
N ASN A 295 -14.34 -4.39 -8.38
CA ASN A 295 -13.92 -5.07 -9.60
C ASN A 295 -12.96 -4.25 -10.45
N LYS A 296 -13.17 -2.93 -10.55
CA LYS A 296 -12.23 -2.02 -11.21
C LYS A 296 -10.95 -1.90 -10.38
N ALA A 297 -11.06 -1.70 -9.07
CA ALA A 297 -9.92 -1.65 -8.16
C ALA A 297 -9.02 -2.89 -8.29
N GLY A 298 -9.60 -4.09 -8.23
CA GLY A 298 -8.88 -5.35 -8.36
C GLY A 298 -8.21 -5.55 -9.73
N LYS A 299 -8.78 -5.00 -10.81
CA LYS A 299 -8.12 -4.98 -12.13
C LYS A 299 -6.90 -4.06 -12.12
N VAL A 300 -7.04 -2.85 -11.57
CA VAL A 300 -5.96 -1.86 -11.47
C VAL A 300 -4.82 -2.35 -10.57
N PHE A 301 -5.13 -2.92 -9.40
CA PHE A 301 -4.09 -3.48 -8.52
C PHE A 301 -3.34 -4.64 -9.18
N ARG A 302 -4.03 -5.54 -9.89
CA ARG A 302 -3.37 -6.60 -10.67
C ARG A 302 -2.52 -6.05 -11.81
N GLN A 303 -2.87 -4.90 -12.39
CA GLN A 303 -2.04 -4.21 -13.38
C GLN A 303 -0.75 -3.69 -12.73
N ILE A 304 -0.82 -3.05 -11.55
CA ILE A 304 0.37 -2.60 -10.80
C ILE A 304 1.32 -3.77 -10.53
N LEU A 305 0.80 -4.91 -10.07
CA LEU A 305 1.62 -6.09 -9.79
C LEU A 305 2.17 -6.80 -11.05
N ALA A 306 1.59 -6.49 -12.20
CA ALA A 306 1.97 -7.03 -13.49
C ALA A 306 2.97 -6.15 -14.25
N GLN A 307 3.47 -5.07 -13.65
CA GLN A 307 4.42 -4.13 -14.27
C GLN A 307 5.54 -3.72 -13.29
N PRO A 308 6.63 -3.11 -13.76
CA PRO A 308 7.60 -2.46 -12.89
C PRO A 308 6.89 -1.37 -12.08
N ALA A 309 6.97 -1.47 -10.76
CA ALA A 309 6.26 -0.59 -9.85
C ALA A 309 7.16 -0.25 -8.67
N ASP A 310 7.04 0.98 -8.17
CA ASP A 310 7.75 1.37 -6.97
C ASP A 310 7.26 0.54 -5.76
N PRO A 311 8.11 0.34 -4.73
CA PRO A 311 7.78 -0.46 -3.56
C PRO A 311 6.46 -0.06 -2.88
N LEU A 312 6.15 1.24 -2.82
CA LEU A 312 4.94 1.75 -2.21
C LEU A 312 3.69 1.36 -3.04
N ALA A 313 3.71 1.56 -4.36
CA ALA A 313 2.62 1.15 -5.24
C ALA A 313 2.38 -0.36 -5.18
N ARG A 314 3.45 -1.17 -5.18
CA ARG A 314 3.34 -2.63 -5.02
C ARG A 314 2.71 -3.00 -3.68
N ALA A 315 3.17 -2.40 -2.58
CA ALA A 315 2.61 -2.65 -1.25
C ALA A 315 1.13 -2.27 -1.14
N VAL A 316 0.72 -1.14 -1.72
CA VAL A 316 -0.68 -0.70 -1.71
C VAL A 316 -1.56 -1.64 -2.55
N ALA A 317 -1.08 -2.08 -3.72
CA ALA A 317 -1.81 -3.05 -4.55
C ALA A 317 -2.00 -4.40 -3.83
N LEU A 318 -0.94 -4.91 -3.19
CA LEU A 318 -0.99 -6.13 -2.38
C LEU A 318 -1.95 -5.96 -1.18
N HIS A 319 -1.90 -4.81 -0.49
CA HIS A 319 -2.84 -4.49 0.58
C HIS A 319 -4.28 -4.47 0.07
N GLY A 320 -4.56 -3.76 -1.02
CA GLY A 320 -5.90 -3.65 -1.59
C GLY A 320 -6.47 -5.02 -1.96
N LEU A 321 -5.69 -5.86 -2.65
CA LEU A 321 -6.08 -7.24 -2.99
C LEU A 321 -6.24 -8.12 -1.74
N GLY A 322 -5.37 -7.96 -0.73
CA GLY A 322 -5.47 -8.66 0.54
C GLY A 322 -6.78 -8.36 1.26
N LYS A 323 -7.14 -7.07 1.35
CA LYS A 323 -8.42 -6.61 1.92
C LYS A 323 -9.61 -7.20 1.16
N MET A 324 -9.61 -7.10 -0.18
CA MET A 324 -10.67 -7.68 -1.02
C MET A 324 -10.79 -9.20 -0.84
N THR A 325 -9.66 -9.89 -0.69
CA THR A 325 -9.60 -11.35 -0.50
C THR A 325 -10.13 -11.77 0.88
N ILE A 326 -9.85 -10.98 1.92
CA ILE A 326 -10.44 -11.15 3.26
C ILE A 326 -11.96 -10.96 3.23
N HIS A 327 -12.44 -9.89 2.59
CA HIS A 327 -13.89 -9.66 2.44
C HIS A 327 -14.59 -10.77 1.64
N ALA A 328 -13.89 -11.45 0.74
CA ALA A 328 -14.38 -12.63 0.04
C ALA A 328 -14.28 -13.94 0.87
N GLY A 329 -13.94 -13.86 2.16
CA GLY A 329 -13.84 -14.99 3.09
C GLY A 329 -12.57 -15.82 2.97
N ARG A 330 -11.61 -15.45 2.10
CA ARG A 330 -10.35 -16.19 1.89
C ARG A 330 -9.24 -15.66 2.79
N PHE A 331 -9.42 -15.76 4.12
CA PHE A 331 -8.55 -15.14 5.12
C PHE A 331 -7.07 -15.48 4.98
N LYS A 332 -6.71 -16.78 4.87
CA LYS A 332 -5.30 -17.21 4.77
C LYS A 332 -4.58 -16.59 3.56
N GLU A 333 -5.27 -16.52 2.43
CA GLU A 333 -4.73 -15.89 1.21
C GLU A 333 -4.55 -14.38 1.41
N GLY A 334 -5.55 -13.71 2.00
CA GLY A 334 -5.48 -12.28 2.26
C GLY A 334 -4.38 -11.88 3.26
N LEU A 335 -4.14 -12.70 4.29
CA LEU A 335 -3.04 -12.48 5.24
C LEU A 335 -1.67 -12.61 4.57
N ARG A 336 -1.49 -13.61 3.69
CA ARG A 336 -0.27 -13.74 2.90
C ARG A 336 -0.03 -12.49 2.04
N LEU A 337 -1.09 -11.93 1.44
CA LEU A 337 -0.99 -10.68 0.67
C LEU A 337 -0.62 -9.47 1.56
N PHE A 338 -1.06 -9.42 2.82
CA PHE A 338 -0.61 -8.39 3.77
C PHE A 338 0.86 -8.56 4.17
N GLU A 339 1.33 -9.79 4.37
CA GLU A 339 2.75 -10.07 4.62
C GLU A 339 3.61 -9.64 3.43
N GLU A 340 3.20 -9.98 2.20
CA GLU A 340 3.88 -9.54 0.98
C GLU A 340 3.84 -8.02 0.81
N SER A 341 2.73 -7.37 1.19
CA SER A 341 2.60 -5.91 1.20
C SER A 341 3.65 -5.27 2.09
N LEU A 342 3.79 -5.74 3.34
CA LEU A 342 4.77 -5.21 4.29
C LEU A 342 6.22 -5.53 3.92
N ALA A 343 6.46 -6.66 3.25
CA ALA A 343 7.76 -7.00 2.71
C ALA A 343 8.17 -6.08 1.55
N ALA A 344 7.19 -5.61 0.75
CA ALA A 344 7.44 -4.64 -0.31
C ALA A 344 7.67 -3.23 0.26
N PHE A 345 6.78 -2.76 1.14
CA PHE A 345 6.91 -1.46 1.79
C PHE A 345 6.10 -1.40 3.09
N PRO A 346 6.66 -0.93 4.22
CA PRO A 346 5.91 -0.82 5.47
C PRO A 346 4.74 0.18 5.37
N LEU A 347 3.53 -0.30 5.65
CA LEU A 347 2.29 0.49 5.61
C LEU A 347 1.58 0.45 6.97
N PRO A 348 1.31 1.60 7.63
CA PRO A 348 0.53 1.67 8.86
C PRO A 348 -0.85 1.06 8.68
N ILE A 349 -1.50 1.27 7.54
CA ILE A 349 -2.80 0.67 7.25
C ILE A 349 -2.76 -0.87 7.20
N THR A 350 -1.69 -1.47 6.67
CA THR A 350 -1.53 -2.93 6.68
C THR A 350 -1.29 -3.44 8.09
N TYR A 351 -0.47 -2.76 8.89
CA TYR A 351 -0.27 -3.09 10.30
C TYR A 351 -1.57 -2.95 11.12
N ARG A 352 -2.36 -1.88 10.91
CA ARG A 352 -3.68 -1.72 11.54
C ARG A 352 -4.62 -2.87 11.20
N ASN A 353 -4.70 -3.26 9.94
CA ASN A 353 -5.58 -4.38 9.53
C ASN A 353 -5.11 -5.73 10.09
N LEU A 354 -3.79 -5.97 10.16
CA LEU A 354 -3.25 -7.15 10.86
C LEU A 354 -3.56 -7.10 12.36
N ALA A 355 -3.51 -5.93 12.99
CA ALA A 355 -3.88 -5.77 14.40
C ALA A 355 -5.35 -6.15 14.62
N VAL A 356 -6.27 -5.67 13.76
CA VAL A 356 -7.70 -6.05 13.83
C VAL A 356 -7.88 -7.56 13.72
N TYR A 357 -7.23 -8.17 12.71
CA TYR A 357 -7.33 -9.60 12.51
C TYR A 357 -6.84 -10.38 13.74
N TRP A 358 -5.65 -10.09 14.24
CA TRP A 358 -5.11 -10.84 15.39
C TRP A 358 -5.90 -10.59 16.67
N PHE A 359 -6.53 -9.42 16.79
CA PHE A 359 -7.42 -9.12 17.89
C PHE A 359 -8.73 -9.91 17.83
N SER A 360 -9.34 -10.08 16.65
CA SER A 360 -10.52 -10.95 16.50
C SER A 360 -10.20 -12.40 16.82
N GLU A 361 -8.98 -12.83 16.53
CA GLU A 361 -8.45 -14.16 16.90
C GLU A 361 -8.07 -14.27 18.38
N LYS A 362 -8.38 -13.26 19.21
CA LYS A 362 -8.05 -13.19 20.64
C LYS A 362 -6.55 -13.27 20.94
N GLN A 363 -5.71 -12.90 19.97
CA GLN A 363 -4.26 -12.82 20.10
C GLN A 363 -3.84 -11.37 20.37
N GLU A 364 -4.23 -10.85 21.54
CA GLU A 364 -4.08 -9.43 21.90
C GLU A 364 -2.64 -8.92 21.84
N GLU A 365 -1.67 -9.72 22.31
CA GLU A 365 -0.24 -9.33 22.26
C GLU A 365 0.28 -9.19 20.83
N LYS A 366 -0.18 -10.04 19.90
CA LYS A 366 0.15 -9.90 18.48
C LYS A 366 -0.47 -8.64 17.89
N ALA A 367 -1.73 -8.38 18.20
CA ALA A 367 -2.42 -7.17 17.76
C ALA A 367 -1.71 -5.90 18.26
N ALA A 368 -1.36 -5.86 19.54
CA ALA A 368 -0.58 -4.76 20.13
C ALA A 368 0.80 -4.61 19.48
N GLY A 369 1.46 -5.72 19.12
CA GLY A 369 2.71 -5.72 18.36
C GLY A 369 2.59 -4.99 17.02
N PHE A 370 1.59 -5.33 16.22
CA PHE A 370 1.35 -4.65 14.94
C PHE A 370 0.94 -3.18 15.12
N MET A 371 0.15 -2.86 16.15
CA MET A 371 -0.20 -1.46 16.43
C MET A 371 1.03 -0.63 16.82
N ARG A 372 1.98 -1.18 17.58
CA ARG A 372 3.27 -0.53 17.86
C ARG A 372 4.05 -0.25 16.58
N GLN A 373 4.02 -1.16 15.60
CA GLN A 373 4.67 -0.93 14.30
C GLN A 373 3.98 0.18 13.51
N ALA A 374 2.64 0.24 13.48
CA ALA A 374 1.91 1.32 12.83
C ALA A 374 2.23 2.70 13.46
N LEU A 375 2.25 2.79 14.80
CA LEU A 375 2.62 4.02 15.52
C LEU A 375 4.09 4.39 15.33
N ALA A 376 5.00 3.43 15.23
CA ALA A 376 6.42 3.71 14.98
C ALA A 376 6.65 4.33 13.59
N LEU A 377 5.82 3.98 12.60
CA LEU A 377 5.91 4.56 11.26
C LEU A 377 5.40 6.00 11.20
N VAL A 378 4.28 6.30 11.89
CA VAL A 378 3.73 7.65 11.99
C VAL A 378 3.14 7.87 13.38
N PRO A 379 3.93 8.35 14.36
CA PRO A 379 3.49 8.47 15.75
C PRO A 379 2.44 9.57 15.95
N ASP A 380 2.47 10.60 15.10
CA ASP A 380 1.57 11.76 15.15
C ASP A 380 0.33 11.61 14.25
N ASP A 381 0.13 10.44 13.63
CA ASP A 381 -1.06 10.17 12.84
C ASP A 381 -2.25 9.96 13.77
N ALA A 382 -3.14 10.95 13.82
CA ALA A 382 -4.30 10.98 14.66
C ALA A 382 -5.20 9.73 14.48
N TYR A 383 -5.28 9.22 13.24
CA TYR A 383 -6.02 7.99 12.95
C TYR A 383 -5.37 6.74 13.57
N ASN A 384 -4.04 6.58 13.46
CA ASN A 384 -3.30 5.53 14.18
C ASN A 384 -3.52 5.63 15.68
N GLN A 385 -3.50 6.84 16.25
CA GLN A 385 -3.71 7.05 17.69
C GLN A 385 -5.11 6.59 18.12
N VAL A 386 -6.17 6.97 17.39
CA VAL A 386 -7.53 6.50 17.68
C VAL A 386 -7.62 4.98 17.54
N PHE A 387 -6.99 4.41 16.51
CA PHE A 387 -6.97 2.96 16.32
C PHE A 387 -6.31 2.24 17.51
N ALA A 388 -5.16 2.74 17.98
CA ALA A 388 -4.50 2.23 19.18
C ALA A 388 -5.39 2.36 20.43
N ALA A 389 -6.12 3.47 20.55
CA ALA A 389 -6.99 3.74 21.69
C ALA A 389 -8.15 2.74 21.81
N VAL A 390 -8.63 2.16 20.71
CA VAL A 390 -9.60 1.05 20.75
C VAL A 390 -9.05 -0.14 21.56
N TYR A 391 -7.78 -0.50 21.35
CA TYR A 391 -7.13 -1.58 22.10
C TYR A 391 -6.83 -1.20 23.55
N LEU A 392 -6.51 0.08 23.82
CA LEU A 392 -6.37 0.57 25.19
C LEU A 392 -7.69 0.47 25.96
N ALA A 393 -8.82 0.82 25.33
CA ALA A 393 -10.15 0.71 25.93
C ALA A 393 -10.49 -0.75 26.26
N ALA A 394 -10.26 -1.67 25.32
CA ALA A 394 -10.45 -3.11 25.54
C ALA A 394 -9.56 -3.67 26.66
N ALA A 395 -8.34 -3.17 26.80
CA ALA A 395 -7.42 -3.54 27.88
C ALA A 395 -7.74 -2.87 29.24
N GLY A 396 -8.87 -2.18 29.37
CA GLY A 396 -9.29 -1.49 30.60
C GLY A 396 -8.56 -0.18 30.89
N LYS A 397 -7.72 0.32 29.98
CA LYS A 397 -7.05 1.62 30.08
C LYS A 397 -7.96 2.76 29.61
N THR A 398 -9.16 2.81 30.18
CA THR A 398 -10.27 3.65 29.71
C THR A 398 -9.93 5.13 29.68
N GLN A 399 -9.25 5.67 30.70
CA GLN A 399 -8.94 7.10 30.76
C GLN A 399 -7.96 7.55 29.66
N GLU A 400 -6.95 6.72 29.36
CA GLU A 400 -6.01 6.99 28.27
C GLU A 400 -6.73 6.96 26.91
N ALA A 401 -7.58 5.95 26.69
CA ALA A 401 -8.36 5.81 25.46
C ALA A 401 -9.32 6.99 25.25
N LEU A 402 -10.03 7.42 26.30
CA LEU A 402 -10.95 8.56 26.26
C LEU A 402 -10.23 9.87 25.97
N ALA A 403 -9.05 10.11 26.55
CA ALA A 403 -8.26 11.31 26.27
C ALA A 403 -7.87 11.41 24.78
N ILE A 404 -7.54 10.28 24.15
CA ILE A 404 -7.25 10.22 22.72
C ILE A 404 -8.52 10.42 21.90
N ALA A 405 -9.63 9.77 22.27
CA ALA A 405 -10.91 9.91 21.58
C ALA A 405 -11.38 11.37 21.57
N GLN A 406 -11.35 12.05 22.72
CA GLN A 406 -11.76 13.44 22.90
C GLN A 406 -10.97 14.43 22.03
N ARG A 407 -9.65 14.22 21.86
CA ARG A 407 -8.82 15.09 21.00
C ARG A 407 -9.10 14.89 19.52
N ASN A 408 -9.65 13.74 19.15
CA ASN A 408 -9.80 13.30 17.77
C ASN A 408 -11.26 13.17 17.34
N GLU A 409 -12.20 13.75 18.09
CA GLU A 409 -13.62 13.74 17.74
C GLU A 409 -13.90 14.40 16.38
N HIS A 410 -13.02 15.30 15.91
CA HIS A 410 -13.11 15.94 14.60
C HIS A 410 -12.90 14.98 13.40
N LEU A 411 -12.29 13.80 13.61
CA LEU A 411 -12.03 12.83 12.54
C LEU A 411 -13.28 12.04 12.19
N MET A 412 -13.87 12.35 11.03
CA MET A 412 -15.11 11.74 10.58
C MET A 412 -14.91 10.25 10.24
N GLU A 413 -13.81 9.92 9.60
CA GLU A 413 -13.41 8.56 9.22
C GLU A 413 -13.16 7.64 10.42
N ALA A 414 -12.89 8.21 11.59
CA ALA A 414 -12.63 7.45 12.82
C ALA A 414 -13.91 7.18 13.64
N SER A 415 -15.10 7.56 13.14
CA SER A 415 -16.36 7.51 13.88
C SER A 415 -16.68 6.13 14.46
N TYR A 416 -16.51 5.05 13.70
CA TYR A 416 -16.72 3.69 14.22
C TYR A 416 -15.80 3.37 15.40
N ASN A 417 -14.51 3.70 15.30
CA ASN A 417 -13.51 3.45 16.34
C ASN A 417 -13.75 4.31 17.58
N LEU A 418 -14.13 5.58 17.39
CA LEU A 418 -14.56 6.45 18.48
C LEU A 418 -15.77 5.87 19.20
N ALA A 419 -16.77 5.38 18.46
CA ALA A 419 -17.93 4.72 19.05
C ALA A 419 -17.54 3.50 19.88
N ALA A 420 -16.62 2.67 19.39
CA ALA A 420 -16.12 1.50 20.12
C ALA A 420 -15.46 1.91 21.45
N ILE A 421 -14.63 2.96 21.44
CA ILE A 421 -13.99 3.49 22.66
C ILE A 421 -15.05 3.96 23.67
N TRP A 422 -16.04 4.75 23.24
CA TRP A 422 -17.11 5.22 24.12
C TRP A 422 -18.00 4.09 24.65
N ALA A 423 -18.29 3.07 23.82
CA ALA A 423 -19.04 1.89 24.23
C ALA A 423 -18.32 1.09 25.31
N GLN A 424 -17.01 0.88 25.15
CA GLN A 424 -16.14 0.21 26.13
C GLN A 424 -15.94 1.05 27.40
N ALA A 425 -16.00 2.38 27.31
CA ALA A 425 -15.99 3.27 28.46
C ALA A 425 -17.33 3.32 29.23
N GLY A 426 -18.39 2.70 28.69
CA GLY A 426 -19.73 2.67 29.30
C GLY A 426 -20.62 3.86 28.93
N ASP A 427 -20.15 4.80 28.11
CA ASP A 427 -20.95 5.91 27.62
C ASP A 427 -21.74 5.50 26.37
N ARG A 428 -22.88 4.86 26.61
CA ARG A 428 -23.77 4.37 25.55
C ARG A 428 -24.31 5.50 24.67
N ALA A 429 -24.56 6.68 25.24
CA ALA A 429 -25.13 7.81 24.52
C ALA A 429 -24.14 8.32 23.47
N LYS A 430 -22.89 8.58 23.87
CA LYS A 430 -21.85 8.96 22.91
C LYS A 430 -21.55 7.85 21.90
N ALA A 431 -21.51 6.58 22.32
CA ALA A 431 -21.31 5.48 21.38
C ALA A 431 -22.36 5.48 20.25
N MET A 432 -23.64 5.66 20.60
CA MET A 432 -24.74 5.75 19.64
C MET A 432 -24.65 6.99 18.73
N GLU A 433 -24.21 8.13 19.28
CA GLU A 433 -23.95 9.35 18.49
C GLU A 433 -22.90 9.09 17.41
N TYR A 434 -21.75 8.52 17.78
CA TYR A 434 -20.67 8.24 16.84
C TYR A 434 -21.01 7.13 15.83
N LEU A 435 -21.77 6.10 16.22
CA LEU A 435 -22.30 5.13 15.26
C LEU A 435 -23.27 5.78 14.27
N ARG A 436 -24.14 6.68 14.73
CA ARG A 436 -25.04 7.42 13.85
C ARG A 436 -24.27 8.29 12.88
N ARG A 437 -23.24 8.98 13.35
CA ARG A 437 -22.33 9.75 12.52
C ARG A 437 -21.61 8.88 11.49
N HIS A 438 -21.09 7.73 11.90
CA HIS A 438 -20.43 6.77 11.02
C HIS A 438 -21.38 6.31 9.91
N PHE A 439 -22.53 5.75 10.27
CA PHE A 439 -23.43 5.14 9.30
C PHE A 439 -24.13 6.14 8.40
N TYR A 440 -24.57 7.30 8.92
CA TYR A 440 -25.49 8.17 8.18
C TYR A 440 -24.87 9.50 7.72
N THR A 441 -23.70 9.88 8.24
CA THR A 441 -22.98 11.09 7.81
C THR A 441 -21.71 10.75 7.04
N TYR A 442 -20.92 9.81 7.53
CA TYR A 442 -19.66 9.41 6.90
C TYR A 442 -19.88 8.41 5.76
N GLU A 443 -20.52 7.27 6.04
CA GLU A 443 -20.69 6.20 5.06
C GLU A 443 -21.78 6.54 4.04
N ARG A 444 -21.41 6.49 2.77
CA ARG A 444 -22.21 7.00 1.65
C ARG A 444 -22.88 5.89 0.87
N PHE A 445 -22.29 4.70 0.87
CA PHE A 445 -22.74 3.56 0.11
C PHE A 445 -23.64 2.68 0.97
N GLU A 446 -24.91 2.54 0.57
CA GLU A 446 -25.88 1.72 1.32
C GLU A 446 -25.39 0.28 1.53
N ALA A 447 -24.76 -0.30 0.51
CA ALA A 447 -24.18 -1.64 0.59
C ALA A 447 -23.09 -1.73 1.67
N VAL A 448 -22.13 -0.79 1.67
CA VAL A 448 -21.05 -0.76 2.68
C VAL A 448 -21.64 -0.50 4.07
N ARG A 449 -22.54 0.48 4.19
CA ARG A 449 -23.28 0.78 5.42
C ARG A 449 -24.00 -0.44 5.98
N ALA A 450 -24.65 -1.23 5.14
CA ALA A 450 -25.38 -2.43 5.58
C ALA A 450 -24.43 -3.48 6.18
N MET A 451 -23.26 -3.68 5.57
CA MET A 451 -22.20 -4.53 6.13
C MET A 451 -21.67 -3.94 7.45
N GLU A 452 -21.32 -2.65 7.42
CA GLU A 452 -21.07 -1.73 8.55
C GLU A 452 -21.91 -2.06 9.81
N MET A 453 -23.22 -2.02 9.59
CA MET A 453 -24.24 -2.22 10.61
C MET A 453 -24.34 -3.68 11.06
N LYS A 454 -24.16 -4.63 10.15
CA LYS A 454 -24.15 -6.06 10.50
C LYS A 454 -22.96 -6.36 11.40
N GLU A 455 -21.80 -5.84 11.05
CA GLU A 455 -20.56 -6.03 11.80
C GLU A 455 -20.67 -5.41 13.19
N ALA A 456 -21.21 -4.19 13.32
CA ALA A 456 -21.48 -3.60 14.64
C ALA A 456 -22.42 -4.47 15.52
N ARG A 457 -23.37 -5.21 14.93
CA ARG A 457 -24.25 -6.14 15.67
C ARG A 457 -23.54 -7.40 16.14
N GLU A 458 -22.42 -7.76 15.52
CA GLU A 458 -21.64 -8.96 15.83
C GLU A 458 -20.37 -8.63 16.63
N ASP A 459 -19.92 -7.38 16.56
CA ASP A 459 -18.72 -6.86 17.22
C ASP A 459 -18.95 -6.71 18.73
N TRP A 460 -18.13 -7.43 19.49
CA TRP A 460 -18.18 -7.46 20.95
C TRP A 460 -17.88 -6.10 21.57
N MET A 461 -17.19 -5.20 20.85
CA MET A 461 -16.95 -3.83 21.29
C MET A 461 -18.26 -3.06 21.55
N PHE A 462 -19.36 -3.48 20.92
CA PHE A 462 -20.70 -2.90 21.10
C PHE A 462 -21.64 -3.80 21.89
N ALA A 463 -21.14 -4.82 22.60
CA ALA A 463 -21.97 -5.73 23.40
C ALA A 463 -22.88 -5.00 24.41
N SER A 464 -22.43 -3.84 24.92
CA SER A 464 -23.21 -2.99 25.82
C SER A 464 -24.44 -2.35 25.16
N LEU A 465 -24.51 -2.33 23.82
CA LEU A 465 -25.57 -1.75 23.00
C LEU A 465 -26.52 -2.80 22.40
N HIS A 466 -26.11 -4.07 22.25
CA HIS A 466 -26.84 -5.11 21.52
C HIS A 466 -28.25 -5.44 22.06
N ARG A 467 -28.59 -5.02 23.29
CA ARG A 467 -29.94 -5.19 23.87
C ARG A 467 -30.81 -3.93 23.79
N SER A 468 -30.35 -2.91 23.08
CA SER A 468 -31.05 -1.63 22.93
C SER A 468 -31.90 -1.61 21.68
N ARG A 469 -33.20 -1.31 21.84
CA ARG A 469 -34.10 -1.03 20.71
C ARG A 469 -33.58 0.11 19.84
N GLU A 470 -32.91 1.09 20.43
CA GLU A 470 -32.33 2.20 19.68
C GLU A 470 -31.18 1.74 18.77
N PHE A 471 -30.34 0.82 19.26
CA PHE A 471 -29.27 0.22 18.47
C PHE A 471 -29.83 -0.65 17.34
N ASP A 472 -30.87 -1.43 17.60
CA ASP A 472 -31.58 -2.21 16.58
C ASP A 472 -32.14 -1.32 15.47
N GLU A 473 -32.78 -0.21 15.83
CA GLU A 473 -33.31 0.77 14.86
C GLU A 473 -32.19 1.49 14.10
N LEU A 474 -31.10 1.88 14.77
CA LEU A 474 -29.95 2.52 14.14
C LEU A 474 -29.33 1.61 13.07
N THR A 475 -29.25 0.31 13.36
CA THR A 475 -28.58 -0.70 12.54
C THR A 475 -29.56 -1.52 11.69
N LYS A 476 -30.81 -1.09 11.54
CA LYS A 476 -31.85 -1.87 10.83
C LYS A 476 -31.52 -2.19 9.37
N GLY A 477 -30.61 -1.43 8.75
CA GLY A 477 -30.08 -1.68 7.42
C GLY A 477 -29.18 -2.91 7.33
N ALA A 478 -28.71 -3.48 8.45
CA ALA A 478 -27.94 -4.73 8.48
C ALA A 478 -28.65 -5.90 7.80
N LYS A 479 -29.98 -5.89 7.77
CA LYS A 479 -30.79 -6.87 7.03
C LYS A 479 -30.66 -6.77 5.50
N ASN A 480 -29.91 -5.80 4.97
CA ASN A 480 -29.62 -5.69 3.55
C ASN A 480 -28.19 -6.18 3.24
N ALA A 481 -27.40 -6.58 4.25
CA ALA A 481 -26.02 -7.03 4.10
C ALA A 481 -25.87 -8.27 3.18
N TRP A 482 -26.92 -9.08 3.05
CA TRP A 482 -26.97 -10.31 2.25
C TRP A 482 -27.26 -10.04 0.76
N MET A 483 -27.64 -8.81 0.40
CA MET A 483 -27.67 -8.38 -1.01
C MET A 483 -26.28 -8.17 -1.60
N ILE A 484 -25.24 -8.23 -0.76
CA ILE A 484 -23.87 -8.43 -1.21
C ILE A 484 -23.59 -9.93 -1.09
N GLY A 485 -24.22 -10.70 -1.97
CA GLY A 485 -23.99 -12.13 -2.06
C GLY A 485 -22.50 -12.43 -2.23
N LEU A 486 -22.12 -13.67 -1.95
CA LEU A 486 -20.82 -14.26 -2.30
C LEU A 486 -20.50 -14.18 -3.82
N GLU A 487 -21.39 -13.58 -4.61
CA GLU A 487 -21.33 -13.22 -6.02
C GLU A 487 -20.81 -11.79 -6.25
N TRP A 488 -19.67 -11.41 -5.67
CA TRP A 488 -18.95 -10.15 -5.98
C TRP A 488 -18.48 -10.05 -7.47
N CYS A 489 -19.03 -10.86 -8.38
CA CYS A 489 -18.59 -11.10 -9.76
C CYS A 489 -19.72 -11.16 -10.82
N ASP A 490 -20.94 -10.65 -10.60
CA ASP A 490 -21.89 -10.43 -11.72
C ASP A 490 -21.98 -8.94 -12.12
N PRO A 491 -21.48 -8.55 -13.31
CA PRO A 491 -21.40 -7.15 -13.77
C PRO A 491 -22.73 -6.55 -14.27
N THR A 492 -23.86 -7.24 -14.15
CA THR A 492 -25.15 -6.77 -14.71
C THR A 492 -26.09 -6.07 -13.72
N GLN A 493 -25.76 -6.05 -12.41
CA GLN A 493 -26.73 -5.68 -11.36
C GLN A 493 -26.49 -4.35 -10.62
N LEU A 494 -25.44 -3.61 -10.93
CA LEU A 494 -25.17 -2.32 -10.27
C LEU A 494 -25.80 -1.16 -11.06
N LYS A 495 -26.99 -0.71 -10.65
CA LYS A 495 -27.54 0.59 -11.04
C LYS A 495 -27.13 1.64 -9.99
N PRO A 496 -26.60 2.81 -10.39
CA PRO A 496 -26.48 3.93 -9.46
C PRO A 496 -27.89 4.34 -8.99
N VAL A 497 -28.04 4.59 -7.69
CA VAL A 497 -29.25 5.19 -7.14
C VAL A 497 -29.12 6.70 -7.30
N ASP A 498 -30.12 7.35 -7.91
CA ASP A 498 -30.20 8.79 -8.04
C ASP A 498 -30.04 9.45 -6.65
N GLY A 499 -29.04 10.32 -6.53
CA GLY A 499 -28.81 11.09 -5.31
C GLY A 499 -29.97 12.02 -4.98
N PRO A 500 -30.07 12.52 -3.74
CA PRO A 500 -31.06 13.55 -3.40
C PRO A 500 -30.88 14.76 -4.32
N PRO A 501 -31.97 15.44 -4.73
CA PRO A 501 -31.89 16.56 -5.66
C PRO A 501 -30.98 17.63 -5.07
N GLY A 502 -29.91 17.98 -5.80
CA GLY A 502 -29.06 19.10 -5.46
C GLY A 502 -29.88 20.38 -5.26
N PRO A 503 -29.37 21.34 -4.47
CA PRO A 503 -30.09 22.59 -4.23
C PRO A 503 -30.40 23.25 -5.58
N ARG A 504 -31.70 23.43 -5.87
CA ARG A 504 -32.15 24.16 -7.04
C ARG A 504 -31.51 25.55 -7.01
N SER A 505 -30.77 25.89 -8.05
CA SER A 505 -30.42 27.26 -8.34
C SER A 505 -31.73 28.05 -8.49
N MET A 506 -32.01 28.95 -7.55
CA MET A 506 -32.95 30.03 -7.83
C MET A 506 -32.23 30.99 -8.77
N GLN A 507 -32.86 31.24 -9.92
CA GLN A 507 -32.54 32.36 -10.80
C GLN A 507 -32.75 33.69 -10.08
#